data_AF-A0AAV8H853-F1
#
_entry.id   AF-A0AAV8H853-F1
#
_cell.length_a   1.000
_cell.length_b   1.000
_cell.length_c   1.000
_cell.angle_alpha   90.00
_cell.angle_beta   90.00
_cell.angle_gamma   90.00
#
_symmetry.space_group_name_H-M   'P 1'
#
loop_
_entity.id
_entity.type
_entity.pdbx_description
1 polymer ?
#
loop_
_entity_poly.entity_id
_entity_poly.type
_entity_poly.pdbx_seq_one_letter_code
_entity_poly.pdbx_strand_id
1 'polypeptide(L)'
;MRQLIPALFLFSSLFLLFTFLSIYPLPVSLPFPFSALFPPPHAGAYKLVFILAGQSNMAGRGPLYSDSDPYDQYSPHLSVLRLNRWLHWETAREPMHYDIDVNKTCGVGPGLVFAKSVLQKVHYSYGEVVIGLVPCAVGGTKIEKWTKGLGLYDSAVKRAKAAVEAKRGGGRIEALLWYQGETDTVNFDDAEVYAEKMETLIRNFRADLGLPHLPVIQWYLLIYLADMVF
;
A
#
# COMPACT_ATOMS: atom_id res chain seq x y z
N MET A 1 -43.13 -72.75 -3.41
CA MET A 1 -42.74 -71.38 -3.83
C MET A 1 -41.79 -71.53 -5.02
N ARG A 2 -42.34 -71.63 -6.24
CA ARG A 2 -42.19 -70.68 -7.38
C ARG A 2 -40.72 -70.24 -7.63
N GLN A 3 -40.03 -70.87 -8.60
CA GLN A 3 -39.79 -70.43 -10.01
C GLN A 3 -38.66 -69.37 -10.11
N LEU A 4 -37.74 -69.26 -11.09
CA LEU A 4 -37.23 -69.98 -12.27
C LEU A 4 -36.04 -69.09 -12.79
N ILE A 5 -34.86 -69.65 -13.15
CA ILE A 5 -34.00 -69.43 -14.38
C ILE A 5 -33.59 -67.96 -14.79
N PRO A 6 -32.42 -67.63 -15.44
CA PRO A 6 -30.98 -67.92 -15.20
C PRO A 6 -29.98 -66.76 -15.62
N ALA A 7 -28.67 -67.03 -15.47
CA ALA A 7 -27.49 -66.72 -16.30
C ALA A 7 -27.46 -65.62 -17.41
N LEU A 8 -26.33 -64.91 -17.58
CA LEU A 8 -25.25 -65.26 -18.54
C LEU A 8 -24.10 -64.20 -18.65
N PHE A 9 -22.84 -64.69 -18.57
CA PHE A 9 -21.62 -64.44 -19.39
C PHE A 9 -21.14 -62.98 -19.66
N LEU A 10 -19.92 -62.54 -19.34
CA LEU A 10 -18.51 -62.94 -19.65
C LEU A 10 -17.84 -61.97 -20.67
N PHE A 11 -16.68 -61.45 -20.24
CA PHE A 11 -15.54 -60.85 -20.96
C PHE A 11 -15.56 -60.74 -22.50
N SER A 12 -15.18 -59.57 -23.04
CA SER A 12 -13.97 -59.44 -23.88
C SER A 12 -13.68 -58.00 -24.38
N SER A 13 -12.39 -57.67 -24.40
CA SER A 13 -11.68 -56.94 -25.47
C SER A 13 -11.94 -55.43 -25.73
N LEU A 14 -10.99 -54.64 -25.23
CA LEU A 14 -10.57 -53.32 -25.73
C LEU A 14 -10.05 -53.42 -27.19
N PHE A 15 -10.59 -52.67 -28.16
CA PHE A 15 -9.81 -51.98 -29.23
C PHE A 15 -10.68 -51.19 -30.24
N LEU A 16 -10.24 -49.95 -30.52
CA LEU A 16 -10.29 -49.19 -31.78
C LEU A 16 -11.57 -48.50 -32.32
N LEU A 17 -11.50 -47.16 -32.22
CA LEU A 17 -11.42 -46.19 -33.34
C LEU A 17 -12.71 -45.70 -34.05
N PHE A 18 -13.10 -44.48 -33.65
CA PHE A 18 -13.46 -43.30 -34.46
C PHE A 18 -14.72 -43.24 -35.36
N THR A 19 -15.15 -41.97 -35.51
CA THR A 19 -16.09 -41.35 -36.48
C THR A 19 -17.54 -41.26 -35.97
N PHE A 20 -18.26 -40.13 -35.85
CA PHE A 20 -18.14 -38.70 -36.19
C PHE A 20 -18.79 -37.89 -35.04
N LEU A 21 -18.12 -36.88 -34.46
CA LEU A 21 -18.36 -35.45 -34.72
C LEU A 21 -19.84 -35.04 -34.94
N SER A 22 -20.50 -34.57 -33.88
CA SER A 22 -21.46 -33.47 -33.97
C SER A 22 -21.12 -32.43 -32.91
N ILE A 23 -20.47 -31.38 -33.40
CA ILE A 23 -20.02 -30.19 -32.69
C ILE A 23 -21.22 -29.27 -32.54
N TYR A 24 -21.62 -29.00 -31.30
CA TYR A 24 -22.19 -27.71 -30.92
C TYR A 24 -21.54 -27.29 -29.60
N PRO A 25 -20.55 -26.37 -29.61
CA PRO A 25 -20.11 -25.75 -28.38
C PRO A 25 -21.17 -24.71 -28.02
N LEU A 26 -21.83 -24.90 -26.88
CA LEU A 26 -22.55 -23.80 -26.25
C LEU A 26 -21.52 -22.71 -25.90
N PRO A 27 -21.71 -21.46 -26.32
CA PRO A 27 -20.83 -20.38 -25.90
C PRO A 27 -21.23 -19.99 -24.47
N VAL A 28 -20.63 -20.64 -23.47
CA VAL A 28 -20.64 -20.09 -22.10
C VAL A 28 -19.51 -19.07 -22.00
N SER A 29 -19.64 -17.97 -22.72
CA SER A 29 -18.93 -16.75 -22.38
C SER A 29 -19.69 -16.11 -21.22
N LEU A 30 -19.25 -16.36 -19.99
CA LEU A 30 -19.66 -15.52 -18.86
C LEU A 30 -19.23 -14.07 -19.18
N PRO A 31 -20.15 -13.09 -19.27
CA PRO A 31 -19.81 -11.76 -19.75
C PRO A 31 -19.13 -10.88 -18.69
N PHE A 32 -18.64 -11.45 -17.59
CA PHE A 32 -18.10 -10.66 -16.49
C PHE A 32 -16.81 -11.27 -15.94
N PRO A 33 -15.75 -10.47 -15.74
CA PRO A 33 -14.60 -10.93 -14.95
C PRO A 33 -15.09 -11.32 -13.56
N PHE A 34 -14.54 -12.40 -12.99
CA PHE A 34 -14.89 -12.89 -11.64
C PHE A 34 -14.81 -11.78 -10.56
N SER A 35 -14.05 -10.71 -10.80
CA SER A 35 -13.98 -9.48 -10.00
C SER A 35 -15.28 -8.66 -9.95
N ALA A 36 -16.27 -8.90 -10.80
CA ALA A 36 -17.54 -8.15 -10.83
C ALA A 36 -18.63 -8.77 -9.93
N LEU A 37 -18.45 -10.02 -9.48
CA LEU A 37 -19.39 -10.73 -8.60
C LEU A 37 -19.27 -10.32 -7.13
N PHE A 38 -18.18 -9.66 -6.78
CA PHE A 38 -17.98 -9.05 -5.47
C PHE A 38 -17.65 -7.58 -5.72
N PRO A 39 -18.53 -6.62 -5.37
CA PRO A 39 -18.08 -5.23 -5.28
C PRO A 39 -16.81 -5.21 -4.41
N PRO A 40 -15.81 -4.37 -4.73
CA PRO A 40 -14.66 -4.22 -3.84
C PRO A 40 -15.23 -3.97 -2.42
N PRO A 41 -14.66 -4.57 -1.36
CA PRO A 41 -15.31 -4.74 -0.05
C PRO A 41 -15.73 -3.46 0.70
N HIS A 42 -15.78 -2.30 0.05
CA HIS A 42 -15.94 -0.98 0.62
C HIS A 42 -16.66 -0.01 -0.36
N ALA A 43 -17.51 -0.50 -1.26
CA ALA A 43 -18.31 0.35 -2.14
C ALA A 43 -19.29 1.22 -1.30
N GLY A 44 -18.86 2.43 -0.93
CA GLY A 44 -19.57 3.35 -0.04
C GLY A 44 -18.80 3.78 1.21
N ALA A 45 -17.66 3.14 1.54
CA ALA A 45 -16.85 3.50 2.69
C ALA A 45 -16.04 4.78 2.43
N TYR A 46 -15.88 5.59 3.48
CA TYR A 46 -15.08 6.81 3.40
C TYR A 46 -13.59 6.47 3.50
N LYS A 47 -12.81 6.81 2.46
CA LYS A 47 -11.36 6.51 2.41
C LYS A 47 -10.52 7.71 2.83
N LEU A 48 -9.82 7.57 3.95
CA LEU A 48 -8.83 8.52 4.47
C LEU A 48 -7.46 8.19 3.90
N VAL A 49 -6.84 9.10 3.16
CA VAL A 49 -5.58 8.88 2.45
C VAL A 49 -4.42 9.58 3.15
N PHE A 50 -3.35 8.85 3.43
CA PHE A 50 -2.13 9.35 4.06
C PHE A 50 -0.92 9.11 3.16
N ILE A 51 -0.15 10.17 2.92
CA ILE A 51 1.06 10.11 2.10
C ILE A 51 2.23 9.77 3.03
N LEU A 52 3.02 8.75 2.69
CA LEU A 52 4.19 8.32 3.47
C LEU A 52 5.46 8.69 2.69
N ALA A 53 6.12 9.78 3.07
CA ALA A 53 7.28 10.30 2.35
C ALA A 53 8.47 10.58 3.27
N GLY A 54 9.65 10.69 2.67
CA GLY A 54 10.92 10.87 3.37
C GLY A 54 11.94 9.80 3.00
N GLN A 55 12.75 9.34 3.95
CA GLN A 55 13.83 8.38 3.69
C GLN A 55 13.63 7.02 4.36
N SER A 56 14.74 6.31 4.65
CA SER A 56 14.75 4.91 5.07
C SER A 56 13.90 4.63 6.31
N ASN A 57 13.82 5.56 7.26
CA ASN A 57 13.01 5.37 8.47
C ASN A 57 11.50 5.46 8.19
N MET A 58 11.07 6.26 7.21
CA MET A 58 9.69 6.18 6.68
C MET A 58 9.48 4.91 5.83
N ALA A 59 10.46 4.61 4.97
CA ALA A 59 10.39 3.47 4.06
C ALA A 59 10.27 2.13 4.81
N GLY A 60 10.94 2.05 5.96
CA GLY A 60 10.96 0.92 6.86
C GLY A 60 12.28 0.16 6.75
N ARG A 61 12.95 -0.03 7.89
CA ARG A 61 14.16 -0.85 8.06
C ARG A 61 14.11 -1.75 9.29
N GLY A 62 12.97 -1.77 9.98
CA GLY A 62 12.77 -2.66 11.11
C GLY A 62 12.72 -4.13 10.67
N PRO A 63 13.04 -5.08 11.55
CA PRO A 63 12.97 -6.50 11.24
C PRO A 63 11.52 -6.91 10.91
N LEU A 64 11.35 -7.72 9.86
CA LEU A 64 10.02 -8.24 9.45
C LEU A 64 9.50 -9.35 10.37
N TYR A 65 10.41 -10.04 11.06
CA TYR A 65 10.10 -11.11 11.99
C TYR A 65 10.43 -10.66 13.40
N SER A 66 9.41 -10.66 14.25
CA SER A 66 9.57 -10.74 15.68
C SER A 66 8.73 -11.93 16.12
N ASP A 67 9.37 -12.99 16.61
CA ASP A 67 8.68 -14.12 17.28
C ASP A 67 7.91 -13.66 18.54
N SER A 68 7.99 -12.37 18.84
CA SER A 68 7.39 -11.65 19.96
C SER A 68 6.66 -10.40 19.48
N ASP A 69 5.77 -10.48 18.48
CA ASP A 69 4.72 -9.47 18.31
C ASP A 69 3.46 -9.91 19.07
N PRO A 70 3.40 -9.76 20.41
CA PRO A 70 2.25 -10.18 21.21
C PRO A 70 0.99 -9.34 20.92
N TYR A 71 1.09 -8.31 20.07
CA TYR A 71 0.04 -7.33 19.84
C TYR A 71 -0.49 -7.33 18.40
N ASP A 72 -0.07 -8.28 17.57
CA ASP A 72 -0.52 -8.40 16.17
C ASP A 72 -0.36 -7.09 15.37
N GLN A 73 0.66 -6.29 15.72
CA GLN A 73 0.88 -4.94 15.19
C GLN A 73 1.15 -4.97 13.69
N TYR A 74 1.84 -5.99 13.20
CA TYR A 74 2.28 -6.06 11.80
C TYR A 74 1.38 -6.89 10.88
N SER A 75 0.32 -7.50 11.41
CA SER A 75 -0.61 -8.26 10.57
C SER A 75 -1.44 -7.38 9.64
N PRO A 76 -1.77 -7.85 8.42
CA PRO A 76 -2.63 -7.11 7.50
C PRO A 76 -4.04 -6.88 8.08
N HIS A 77 -4.65 -5.75 7.76
CA HIS A 77 -6.05 -5.45 8.11
C HIS A 77 -6.85 -5.10 6.85
N LEU A 78 -8.05 -5.65 6.67
CA LEU A 78 -8.83 -5.52 5.42
C LEU A 78 -9.19 -4.05 5.08
N SER A 79 -9.43 -3.22 6.10
CA SER A 79 -9.70 -1.79 5.96
C SER A 79 -8.45 -0.91 5.87
N VAL A 80 -7.26 -1.50 5.79
CA VAL A 80 -6.00 -0.77 5.51
C VAL A 80 -5.47 -1.17 4.15
N LEU A 81 -5.42 -0.21 3.24
CA LEU A 81 -4.97 -0.40 1.87
C LEU A 81 -3.65 0.33 1.62
N ARG A 82 -2.87 -0.18 0.68
CA ARG A 82 -1.63 0.39 0.18
C ARG A 82 -1.77 0.65 -1.31
N LEU A 83 -1.30 1.80 -1.79
CA LEU A 83 -1.19 2.08 -3.21
C LEU A 83 0.13 1.53 -3.75
N ASN A 84 0.09 0.49 -4.56
CA ASN A 84 1.31 -0.11 -5.10
C ASN A 84 1.96 0.72 -6.23
N ARG A 85 3.09 0.27 -6.76
CA ARG A 85 3.82 0.97 -7.84
C ARG A 85 3.00 1.16 -9.12
N TRP A 86 1.98 0.32 -9.34
CA TRP A 86 1.07 0.36 -10.48
C TRP A 86 -0.17 1.23 -10.25
N LEU A 87 -0.20 1.96 -9.12
CA LEU A 87 -1.33 2.81 -8.72
C LEU A 87 -2.62 2.00 -8.52
N HIS A 88 -2.49 0.76 -8.05
CA HIS A 88 -3.60 -0.08 -7.63
C HIS A 88 -3.62 -0.21 -6.11
N TRP A 89 -4.83 -0.20 -5.54
CA TRP A 89 -5.04 -0.46 -4.13
C TRP A 89 -4.97 -1.97 -3.85
N GLU A 90 -4.20 -2.35 -2.83
CA GLU A 90 -4.11 -3.71 -2.31
C GLU A 90 -4.12 -3.68 -0.78
N THR A 91 -4.38 -4.80 -0.12
CA THR A 91 -4.29 -4.87 1.35
C THR A 91 -2.86 -4.53 1.80
N ALA A 92 -2.73 -3.59 2.75
CA ALA A 92 -1.42 -3.17 3.23
C ALA A 92 -0.72 -4.29 4.01
N ARG A 93 0.57 -4.49 3.71
CA ARG A 93 1.46 -5.45 4.37
C ARG A 93 2.86 -4.83 4.47
N GLU A 94 3.60 -5.20 5.51
CA GLU A 94 5.03 -4.90 5.56
C GLU A 94 5.81 -5.87 4.65
N PRO A 95 6.94 -5.44 4.05
CA PRO A 95 7.47 -4.07 4.06
C PRO A 95 6.71 -3.14 3.09
N MET A 96 6.18 -2.01 3.57
CA MET A 96 5.29 -1.12 2.80
C MET A 96 5.89 -0.55 1.51
N HIS A 97 7.21 -0.35 1.46
CA HIS A 97 7.90 0.35 0.37
C HIS A 97 8.65 -0.56 -0.61
N TYR A 98 8.45 -1.89 -0.56
CA TYR A 98 9.24 -2.88 -1.32
C TYR A 98 9.30 -2.65 -2.84
N ASP A 99 8.24 -2.10 -3.42
CA ASP A 99 8.11 -1.83 -4.85
C ASP A 99 8.28 -0.34 -5.20
N ILE A 100 8.63 0.48 -4.20
CA ILE A 100 8.87 1.93 -4.27
C ILE A 100 10.35 2.24 -4.06
N ASP A 101 10.93 1.80 -2.94
CA ASP A 101 12.34 1.97 -2.58
C ASP A 101 13.18 0.78 -3.08
N VAL A 102 13.07 0.50 -4.38
CA VAL A 102 13.51 -0.75 -5.03
C VAL A 102 15.01 -1.03 -4.94
N ASN A 103 15.83 -0.03 -4.62
CA ASN A 103 17.28 -0.15 -4.53
C ASN A 103 17.77 -0.47 -3.12
N LYS A 104 16.86 -0.68 -2.16
CA LYS A 104 17.17 -0.90 -0.75
C LYS A 104 16.32 -2.03 -0.17
N THR A 105 16.90 -2.79 0.75
CA THR A 105 16.13 -3.75 1.55
C THR A 105 15.13 -2.98 2.41
N CYS A 106 13.85 -3.25 2.21
CA CYS A 106 12.77 -2.67 3.01
C CYS A 106 12.37 -3.62 4.13
N GLY A 107 12.05 -3.04 5.29
CA GLY A 107 11.54 -3.73 6.46
C GLY A 107 10.30 -3.04 7.01
N VAL A 108 10.02 -3.25 8.29
CA VAL A 108 8.91 -2.59 8.99
C VAL A 108 9.15 -1.07 9.06
N GLY A 109 8.11 -0.30 8.71
CA GLY A 109 8.04 1.15 8.90
C GLY A 109 6.88 1.56 9.81
N PRO A 110 6.62 2.87 9.98
CA PRO A 110 5.57 3.35 10.88
C PRO A 110 4.16 3.25 10.28
N GLY A 111 4.04 3.00 8.97
CA GLY A 111 2.79 3.20 8.23
C GLY A 111 1.64 2.28 8.65
N LEU A 112 1.89 0.97 8.82
CA LEU A 112 0.82 0.01 9.13
C LEU A 112 0.30 0.21 10.56
N VAL A 113 1.20 0.40 11.52
CA VAL A 113 0.84 0.67 12.92
C VAL A 113 0.07 1.99 13.02
N PHE A 114 0.54 3.05 12.36
CA PHE A 114 -0.18 4.32 12.28
C PHE A 114 -1.61 4.13 11.76
N ALA A 115 -1.78 3.42 10.63
CA ALA A 115 -3.10 3.21 10.03
C ALA A 115 -4.05 2.44 10.95
N LYS A 116 -3.57 1.39 11.62
CA LYS A 116 -4.37 0.64 12.60
C LYS A 116 -4.77 1.51 13.78
N SER A 117 -3.85 2.32 14.32
CA SER A 117 -4.16 3.24 15.42
C SER A 117 -5.18 4.30 15.00
N VAL A 118 -5.11 4.82 13.77
CA VAL A 118 -6.13 5.74 13.24
C VAL A 118 -7.47 5.02 13.11
N LEU A 119 -7.53 3.83 12.50
CA LEU A 119 -8.76 3.04 12.38
C LEU A 119 -9.45 2.83 13.71
N GLN A 120 -8.70 2.41 14.73
CA GLN A 120 -9.24 2.21 16.08
C GLN A 120 -9.90 3.48 16.62
N LYS A 121 -9.32 4.66 16.38
CA LYS A 121 -9.89 5.93 16.86
C LYS A 121 -11.08 6.42 16.04
N VAL A 122 -11.03 6.29 14.71
CA VAL A 122 -12.07 6.83 13.81
C VAL A 122 -13.29 5.91 13.68
N HIS A 123 -13.12 4.59 13.82
CA HIS A 123 -14.22 3.62 13.76
C HIS A 123 -15.28 3.89 14.83
N TYR A 124 -14.86 4.34 16.03
CA TYR A 124 -15.79 4.76 17.07
C TYR A 124 -16.60 6.02 16.72
N SER A 125 -16.18 6.80 15.73
CA SER A 125 -16.76 8.12 15.44
C SER A 125 -17.48 8.22 14.08
N TYR A 126 -17.11 7.41 13.08
CA TYR A 126 -17.53 7.63 11.69
C TYR A 126 -17.74 6.33 10.87
N GLY A 127 -18.58 5.39 11.32
CA GLY A 127 -19.00 4.25 10.49
C GLY A 127 -17.85 3.42 9.87
N GLU A 128 -18.09 2.85 8.68
CA GLU A 128 -17.08 2.04 7.98
C GLU A 128 -16.06 2.94 7.26
N VAL A 129 -14.83 2.97 7.78
CA VAL A 129 -13.71 3.78 7.28
C VAL A 129 -12.63 2.88 6.71
N VAL A 130 -12.03 3.31 5.60
CA VAL A 130 -10.84 2.68 5.01
C VAL A 130 -9.66 3.65 5.09
N ILE A 131 -8.50 3.15 5.51
CA ILE A 131 -7.24 3.91 5.45
C ILE A 131 -6.49 3.54 4.18
N GLY A 132 -6.16 4.52 3.35
CA GLY A 132 -5.31 4.38 2.18
C GLY A 132 -3.91 4.94 2.44
N LEU A 133 -2.90 4.09 2.40
CA LEU A 133 -1.50 4.48 2.54
C LEU A 133 -0.85 4.63 1.16
N VAL A 134 -0.18 5.76 0.93
CA VAL A 134 0.52 6.07 -0.32
C VAL A 134 2.03 6.10 -0.04
N PRO A 135 2.74 4.96 -0.19
CA PRO A 135 4.17 4.88 0.02
C PRO A 135 4.92 5.64 -1.07
N CYS A 136 5.82 6.54 -0.67
CA CYS A 136 6.62 7.39 -1.54
C CYS A 136 8.09 7.51 -1.07
N ALA A 137 8.43 7.08 0.14
CA ALA A 137 9.76 7.27 0.72
C ALA A 137 10.87 6.50 -0.01
N VAL A 138 12.07 7.07 -0.05
CA VAL A 138 13.26 6.49 -0.70
C VAL A 138 14.49 6.69 0.17
N GLY A 139 15.17 5.59 0.50
CA GLY A 139 16.26 5.60 1.49
C GLY A 139 17.53 6.35 1.05
N GLY A 140 18.16 7.04 2.00
CA GLY A 140 19.42 7.77 1.79
C GLY A 140 19.29 9.02 0.92
N THR A 141 18.10 9.62 0.87
CA THR A 141 17.83 10.83 0.09
C THR A 141 17.92 12.05 0.99
N LYS A 142 18.64 13.08 0.51
CA LYS A 142 18.62 14.43 1.08
C LYS A 142 17.33 15.15 0.73
N ILE A 143 16.91 16.14 1.52
CA ILE A 143 15.70 16.94 1.25
C ILE A 143 15.80 17.67 -0.09
N GLU A 144 17.01 17.98 -0.58
CA GLU A 144 17.23 18.57 -1.90
C GLU A 144 16.65 17.70 -3.03
N LYS A 145 16.71 16.36 -2.92
CA LYS A 145 16.11 15.44 -3.91
C LYS A 145 14.58 15.50 -3.94
N TRP A 146 13.98 16.12 -2.94
CA TRP A 146 12.54 16.36 -2.81
C TRP A 146 12.12 17.77 -3.26
N THR A 147 13.01 18.50 -3.94
CA THR A 147 12.67 19.76 -4.59
C THR A 147 11.64 19.54 -5.70
N LYS A 148 10.69 20.47 -5.83
CA LYS A 148 9.68 20.45 -6.90
C LYS A 148 10.32 20.39 -8.29
N GLY A 149 9.78 19.56 -9.17
CA GLY A 149 10.34 19.29 -10.49
C GLY A 149 11.41 18.20 -10.52
N LEU A 150 11.80 17.67 -9.35
CA LEU A 150 12.65 16.48 -9.25
C LEU A 150 11.81 15.21 -9.08
N GLY A 151 12.39 14.08 -9.49
CA GLY A 151 11.67 12.82 -9.63
C GLY A 151 10.97 12.31 -8.37
N LEU A 152 11.54 12.49 -7.17
CA LEU A 152 10.92 12.01 -5.92
C LEU A 152 9.67 12.81 -5.58
N TYR A 153 9.78 14.14 -5.62
CA TYR A 153 8.67 15.04 -5.35
C TYR A 153 7.52 14.83 -6.36
N ASP A 154 7.85 14.86 -7.66
CA ASP A 154 6.85 14.74 -8.72
C ASP A 154 6.15 13.38 -8.68
N SER A 155 6.90 12.31 -8.38
CA SER A 155 6.34 10.97 -8.18
C SER A 155 5.39 10.94 -6.97
N ALA A 156 5.77 11.53 -5.84
CA ALA A 156 4.93 11.57 -4.65
C ALA A 156 3.62 12.33 -4.89
N VAL A 157 3.68 13.50 -5.53
CA VAL A 157 2.49 14.28 -5.91
C VAL A 157 1.61 13.50 -6.89
N LYS A 158 2.19 12.87 -7.91
CA LYS A 158 1.46 12.05 -8.88
C LYS A 158 0.74 10.89 -8.20
N ARG A 159 1.41 10.18 -7.29
CA ARG A 159 0.85 9.05 -6.55
C ARG A 159 -0.27 9.50 -5.62
N ALA A 160 -0.10 10.62 -4.92
CA ALA A 160 -1.12 11.20 -4.05
C ALA A 160 -2.39 11.59 -4.83
N LYS A 161 -2.24 12.23 -6.00
CA LYS A 161 -3.38 12.55 -6.88
C LYS A 161 -4.08 11.29 -7.37
N ALA A 162 -3.32 10.29 -7.83
CA ALA A 162 -3.87 9.02 -8.28
C ALA A 162 -4.66 8.28 -7.19
N ALA A 163 -4.22 8.39 -5.93
CA ALA A 163 -4.85 7.74 -4.78
C ALA A 163 -6.31 8.18 -4.57
N VAL A 164 -6.64 9.43 -4.88
CA VAL A 164 -7.98 10.02 -4.67
C VAL A 164 -8.82 10.16 -5.94
N GLU A 165 -8.34 9.67 -7.08
CA GLU A 165 -9.13 9.65 -8.32
C GLU A 165 -10.43 8.85 -8.15
N ALA A 166 -11.55 9.36 -8.66
CA ALA A 166 -12.86 8.69 -8.57
C ALA A 166 -12.84 7.27 -9.17
N LYS A 167 -12.15 7.08 -10.30
CA LYS A 167 -11.96 5.75 -10.94
C LYS A 167 -11.15 4.75 -10.09
N ARG A 168 -10.58 5.19 -8.95
CA ARG A 168 -9.84 4.38 -7.97
C ARG A 168 -10.55 4.29 -6.62
N GLY A 169 -11.86 4.56 -6.63
CA GLY A 169 -12.73 4.52 -5.46
C GLY A 169 -12.72 5.82 -4.63
N GLY A 170 -12.11 6.89 -5.14
CA GLY A 170 -12.06 8.19 -4.45
C GLY A 170 -11.35 8.13 -3.09
N GLY A 171 -11.49 9.22 -2.34
CA GLY A 171 -10.93 9.40 -1.00
C GLY A 171 -10.58 10.87 -0.74
N ARG A 172 -10.16 11.16 0.49
CA ARG A 172 -9.65 12.48 0.88
C ARG A 172 -8.25 12.33 1.46
N ILE A 173 -7.32 13.18 1.01
CA ILE A 173 -5.99 13.24 1.60
C ILE A 173 -6.11 13.93 2.95
N GLU A 174 -5.73 13.22 4.02
CA GLU A 174 -5.80 13.71 5.40
C GLU A 174 -4.48 14.32 5.88
N ALA A 175 -3.35 13.73 5.51
CA ALA A 175 -2.05 14.24 5.94
C ALA A 175 -0.89 13.74 5.06
N LEU A 176 0.20 14.49 5.10
CA LEU A 176 1.53 14.06 4.72
C LEU A 176 2.29 13.63 5.99
N LEU A 177 2.69 12.36 6.05
CA LEU A 177 3.63 11.85 7.04
C LEU A 177 5.05 11.94 6.46
N TRP A 178 5.90 12.72 7.11
CA TRP A 178 7.25 13.02 6.64
C TRP A 178 8.31 12.59 7.65
N TYR A 179 9.13 11.60 7.31
CA TYR A 179 10.26 11.20 8.14
C TYR A 179 11.56 11.19 7.33
N GLN A 180 12.30 12.29 7.45
CA GLN A 180 13.57 12.54 6.79
C GLN A 180 14.39 13.58 7.54
N GLY A 181 15.70 13.57 7.30
CA GLY A 181 16.66 14.57 7.76
C GLY A 181 18.05 14.00 8.00
N GLU A 182 18.18 12.70 8.23
CA GLU A 182 19.43 12.06 8.66
C GLU A 182 20.53 12.16 7.61
N THR A 183 20.18 12.19 6.32
CA THR A 183 21.18 12.37 5.26
C THR A 183 21.67 13.83 5.17
N ASP A 184 20.86 14.79 5.58
CA ASP A 184 21.19 16.22 5.59
C ASP A 184 22.01 16.63 6.82
N THR A 185 22.11 15.79 7.87
CA THR A 185 22.97 16.05 9.03
C THR A 185 24.44 15.66 8.81
N VAL A 186 24.79 15.10 7.65
CA VAL A 186 26.17 14.66 7.35
C VAL A 186 27.12 15.84 7.19
N ASN A 187 26.62 16.98 6.69
CA ASN A 187 27.39 18.20 6.47
C ASN A 187 26.62 19.41 6.99
N PHE A 188 27.33 20.33 7.63
CA PHE A 188 26.75 21.48 8.32
C PHE A 188 25.92 22.38 7.38
N ASP A 189 26.43 22.65 6.19
CA ASP A 189 25.75 23.52 5.20
C ASP A 189 24.36 23.00 4.82
N ASP A 190 24.16 21.68 4.75
CA ASP A 190 22.84 21.11 4.44
C ASP A 190 21.89 21.16 5.63
N ALA A 191 22.42 20.97 6.85
CA ALA A 191 21.64 21.08 8.08
C ALA A 191 21.17 22.53 8.32
N GLU A 192 22.03 23.52 8.05
CA GLU A 192 21.73 24.95 8.25
C GLU A 192 20.53 25.41 7.41
N VAL A 193 20.43 24.95 6.17
CA VAL A 193 19.34 25.32 5.24
C VAL A 193 18.14 24.37 5.27
N TYR A 194 18.16 23.34 6.12
CA TYR A 194 17.14 22.28 6.12
C TYR A 194 15.74 22.82 6.42
N ALA A 195 15.63 23.74 7.39
CA ALA A 195 14.34 24.32 7.78
C ALA A 195 13.66 25.06 6.62
N GLU A 196 14.41 25.89 5.88
CA GLU A 196 13.91 26.61 4.71
C GLU A 196 13.47 25.66 3.59
N LYS A 197 14.27 24.62 3.33
CA LYS A 197 13.93 23.56 2.36
C LYS A 197 12.64 22.84 2.77
N MET A 198 12.46 22.55 4.07
CA MET A 198 11.25 21.90 4.58
C MET A 198 10.00 22.79 4.44
N GLU A 199 10.08 24.08 4.77
CA GLU A 199 8.97 25.01 4.55
C GLU A 199 8.58 25.11 3.07
N THR A 200 9.57 25.16 2.19
CA THR A 200 9.35 25.14 0.74
C THR A 200 8.70 23.83 0.28
N LEU A 201 9.15 22.68 0.79
CA LEU A 201 8.56 21.38 0.51
C LEU A 201 7.07 21.34 0.88
N ILE A 202 6.73 21.77 2.11
CA ILE A 202 5.34 21.81 2.61
C ILE A 202 4.47 22.71 1.73
N ARG A 203 4.95 23.94 1.45
CA ARG A 203 4.25 24.90 0.60
C ARG A 203 3.99 24.33 -0.80
N ASN A 204 4.97 23.67 -1.39
CA ASN A 204 4.83 23.05 -2.70
C ASN A 204 3.80 21.93 -2.66
N PHE A 205 3.86 20.99 -1.70
CA PHE A 205 2.84 19.93 -1.57
C PHE A 205 1.42 20.48 -1.43
N ARG A 206 1.24 21.49 -0.57
CA ARG A 206 -0.06 22.16 -0.39
C ARG A 206 -0.58 22.77 -1.70
N ALA A 207 0.28 23.48 -2.43
CA ALA A 207 -0.08 24.10 -3.70
C ALA A 207 -0.42 23.05 -4.77
N ASP A 208 0.46 22.06 -4.98
CA ASP A 208 0.33 21.11 -6.08
C ASP A 208 -0.77 20.08 -5.85
N LEU A 209 -1.14 19.81 -4.59
CA LEU A 209 -2.31 18.99 -4.24
C LEU A 209 -3.60 19.82 -4.12
N GLY A 210 -3.53 21.15 -4.14
CA GLY A 210 -4.70 22.02 -3.95
C GLY A 210 -5.26 21.97 -2.52
N LEU A 211 -4.42 21.71 -1.52
CA LEU A 211 -4.79 21.53 -0.12
C LEU A 211 -4.04 22.53 0.76
N PRO A 212 -4.48 23.80 0.86
CA PRO A 212 -3.75 24.87 1.55
C PRO A 212 -3.54 24.61 3.05
N HIS A 213 -4.41 23.80 3.66
CA HIS A 213 -4.35 23.44 5.08
C HIS A 213 -3.91 21.99 5.32
N LEU A 214 -3.29 21.33 4.32
CA LEU A 214 -2.82 19.96 4.48
C LEU A 214 -1.97 19.82 5.76
N PRO A 215 -2.39 18.98 6.72
CA PRO A 215 -1.56 18.61 7.86
C PRO A 215 -0.29 17.92 7.40
N VAL A 216 0.84 18.35 7.95
CA VAL A 216 2.14 17.69 7.77
C VAL A 216 2.62 17.26 9.14
N ILE A 217 2.76 15.95 9.32
CA ILE A 217 3.28 15.36 10.56
C ILE A 217 4.73 14.97 10.25
N GLN A 218 5.66 15.67 10.89
CA GLN A 218 7.09 15.42 10.74
C GLN A 218 7.67 14.78 12.00
N TRP A 219 8.66 13.91 11.81
CA TRP A 219 9.44 13.34 12.90
C TRP A 219 10.75 14.10 13.06
N TYR A 220 11.08 14.45 14.30
CA TYR A 220 12.41 14.89 14.66
C TYR A 220 13.34 13.68 14.76
N LEU A 221 14.56 13.83 14.28
CA LEU A 221 15.59 12.84 14.50
C LEU A 221 15.93 12.81 15.99
N LEU A 222 15.66 11.68 16.65
CA LEU A 222 16.20 11.39 17.97
C LEU A 222 17.68 11.03 17.80
N ILE A 223 18.55 12.03 17.85
CA ILE A 223 20.00 11.83 17.93
C ILE A 223 20.33 11.44 19.37
N TYR A 224 20.46 10.15 19.66
CA TYR A 224 21.15 9.65 20.87
C TYR A 224 22.69 9.83 20.81
N LEU A 225 23.18 10.78 20.01
CA LEU A 225 24.61 11.07 19.79
C LEU A 225 24.98 12.55 19.97
N ALA A 226 24.13 13.37 20.61
CA ALA A 226 24.44 14.78 20.89
C ALA A 226 24.80 15.05 22.37
N ASP A 227 24.72 14.04 23.25
CA ASP A 227 25.09 14.18 24.68
C ASP A 227 26.54 13.77 24.98
N MET A 228 27.45 13.90 24.02
CA MET A 228 28.87 14.06 24.33
C MET A 228 29.35 15.37 23.73
N VAL A 229 29.75 16.28 24.62
CA VAL A 229 30.27 17.63 24.40
C VAL A 229 29.18 18.72 24.33
N PHE A 230 28.79 19.23 25.50
CA PHE A 230 29.28 20.51 26.02
C PHE A 230 29.43 20.44 27.55
#